data_AF-A0A8D8L5U4-F1
#
_entry.id   AF-A0A8D8L5U4-F1
#
_cell.length_a   1.000
_cell.length_b   1.000
_cell.length_c   1.000
_cell.angle_alpha   90.00
_cell.angle_beta   90.00
_cell.angle_gamma   90.00
#
_symmetry.space_group_name_H-M   'P 1'
#
loop_
_entity.id
_entity.type
_entity.pdbx_description
1 polymer ?
#
loop_
_entity_poly.entity_id
_entity_poly.type
_entity_poly.pdbx_seq_one_letter_code
_entity_poly.pdbx_strand_id
1 'polypeptide(L)'
;THNMVKAMGPLGAEGLFRKCCEITLRVLQNQTPTLMSVLKPFVYDPLVSWSKITKHDGTTERTDPQAMNNVKHIEERLKGYVRTHGKICHLPISIEGQVNHLISEATNKDNLAQMFIGWTAYM
;
A
#
# COMPACT_ATOMS: atom_id res chain seq x y z
N THR A 1 6.25 0.70 -14.63
CA THR A 1 6.95 1.50 -15.65
C THR A 1 6.33 1.28 -17.02
N HIS A 2 6.71 2.08 -18.03
CA HIS A 2 6.11 1.99 -19.36
C HIS A 2 6.35 0.65 -20.06
N ASN A 3 7.51 0.00 -19.86
CA ASN A 3 7.76 -1.33 -20.41
C ASN A 3 6.87 -2.40 -19.77
N MET A 4 6.63 -2.32 -18.45
CA MET A 4 5.68 -3.23 -17.79
C MET A 4 4.27 -3.07 -18.32
N VAL A 5 3.81 -1.84 -18.56
CA VAL A 5 2.50 -1.58 -19.18
C VAL A 5 2.45 -2.16 -20.60
N LYS A 6 3.52 -1.99 -21.38
CA LYS A 6 3.61 -2.54 -22.74
C LYS A 6 3.61 -4.08 -22.75
N ALA A 7 4.21 -4.72 -21.75
CA ALA A 7 4.21 -6.18 -21.61
C ALA A 7 2.82 -6.77 -21.34
N MET A 8 1.88 -5.97 -20.80
CA MET A 8 0.48 -6.39 -20.60
C MET A 8 -0.34 -6.46 -21.90
N GLY A 9 0.26 -6.08 -23.04
CA GLY A 9 -0.36 -6.17 -24.36
C GLY A 9 -1.09 -4.89 -24.78
N PRO A 10 -1.95 -4.96 -25.81
CA PRO A 10 -2.53 -3.78 -26.46
C PRO A 10 -3.47 -2.98 -25.56
N LEU A 11 -4.07 -3.63 -24.55
CA LEU A 11 -4.94 -2.98 -23.57
C LEU A 11 -4.17 -2.40 -22.38
N GLY A 12 -2.86 -2.68 -22.26
CA GLY A 12 -2.03 -2.23 -21.15
C GLY A 12 -2.63 -2.59 -19.78
N ALA A 13 -2.67 -1.60 -18.89
CA ALA A 13 -3.24 -1.76 -17.55
C ALA A 13 -4.77 -1.89 -17.54
N GLU A 14 -5.47 -1.41 -18.58
CA GLU A 14 -6.95 -1.40 -18.66
C GLU A 14 -7.56 -2.78 -18.95
N GLY A 15 -6.73 -3.76 -19.33
CA GLY A 15 -7.17 -5.13 -19.59
C GLY A 15 -7.31 -5.99 -18.34
N LEU A 16 -6.77 -7.21 -18.42
CA LEU A 16 -6.82 -8.19 -17.33
C LEU A 16 -6.21 -7.67 -16.02
N PHE A 17 -5.17 -6.83 -16.13
CA PHE A 17 -4.50 -6.26 -14.96
C PHE A 17 -5.48 -5.49 -14.05
N ARG A 18 -6.20 -4.50 -14.58
CA ARG A 18 -7.23 -3.76 -13.83
C ARG A 18 -8.27 -4.70 -13.23
N LYS A 19 -8.75 -5.68 -13.99
CA LYS A 19 -9.78 -6.60 -13.51
C LYS A 19 -9.30 -7.47 -12.34
N CYS A 20 -8.09 -7.99 -12.44
CA CYS A 20 -7.45 -8.72 -11.34
C CYS A 20 -7.30 -7.82 -10.11
N CYS A 21 -6.82 -6.58 -10.27
CA CYS A 21 -6.70 -5.63 -9.17
C CYS A 21 -8.04 -5.34 -8.48
N GLU A 22 -9.12 -5.14 -9.23
CA GLU A 22 -10.47 -4.94 -8.67
C GLU A 22 -10.93 -6.15 -7.85
N ILE A 23 -10.73 -7.36 -8.37
CA ILE A 23 -11.13 -8.60 -7.69
C ILE A 23 -10.30 -8.79 -6.41
N THR A 24 -8.98 -8.64 -6.50
CA THR A 24 -8.08 -8.75 -5.35
C THR A 24 -8.43 -7.74 -4.28
N LEU A 25 -8.62 -6.47 -4.66
CA LEU A 25 -8.97 -5.42 -3.71
C LEU A 25 -10.33 -5.70 -3.07
N ARG A 26 -11.32 -6.15 -3.83
CA ARG A 26 -12.63 -6.57 -3.29
C ARG A 26 -12.52 -7.65 -2.22
N VAL A 27 -11.72 -8.69 -2.48
CA VAL A 27 -11.48 -9.76 -1.50
C VAL A 27 -10.81 -9.21 -0.25
N LEU A 28 -9.78 -8.36 -0.41
CA LEU A 28 -9.08 -7.73 0.71
C LEU A 28 -10.01 -6.86 1.56
N GLN A 29 -10.85 -6.03 0.94
CA GLN A 29 -11.82 -5.19 1.66
C GLN A 29 -12.84 -6.05 2.41
N ASN A 30 -13.40 -7.08 1.76
CA ASN A 30 -14.37 -7.99 2.37
C ASN A 30 -13.80 -8.79 3.53
N GLN A 31 -12.50 -9.11 3.50
CA GLN A 31 -11.81 -9.90 4.53
C GLN A 31 -10.90 -9.04 5.42
N THR A 32 -11.19 -7.73 5.54
CA THR A 32 -10.44 -6.81 6.39
C THR A 32 -10.29 -7.31 7.83
N PRO A 33 -11.34 -7.80 8.53
CA PRO A 33 -11.19 -8.26 9.92
C PRO A 33 -10.19 -9.41 10.06
N THR A 34 -10.22 -10.37 9.13
CA THR A 34 -9.32 -11.52 9.09
C THR A 34 -7.88 -11.09 8.80
N LEU A 35 -7.67 -10.18 7.86
CA LEU A 35 -6.33 -9.66 7.56
C LEU A 35 -5.77 -8.87 8.75
N MET A 36 -6.60 -8.04 9.40
CA MET A 36 -6.18 -7.24 10.54
C MET A 36 -5.92 -8.06 11.81
N SER A 37 -6.56 -9.22 11.99
CA SER A 37 -6.25 -10.12 13.11
C SER A 37 -4.85 -10.72 13.00
N VAL A 38 -4.36 -10.93 11.77
CA VAL A 38 -2.99 -11.37 11.49
C VAL A 38 -1.99 -10.22 11.59
N LEU A 39 -2.35 -9.01 11.13
CA LEU A 39 -1.43 -7.86 11.10
C LEU A 39 -1.22 -7.20 12.46
N LYS A 40 -2.25 -7.09 13.31
CA LYS A 40 -2.16 -6.40 14.62
C LYS A 40 -1.07 -6.98 15.55
N PRO A 41 -0.91 -8.32 15.67
CA PRO A 41 0.15 -8.90 16.48
C PRO A 41 1.58 -8.47 16.10
N PHE A 42 1.86 -8.13 14.82
CA PHE A 42 3.20 -7.69 14.39
C PHE A 42 3.66 -6.37 15.04
N VAL A 43 2.74 -5.60 15.64
CA VAL A 43 3.10 -4.42 16.44
C VAL A 43 3.89 -4.80 17.69
N TYR A 44 3.67 -6.02 18.20
CA TYR A 44 4.26 -6.54 19.42
C TYR A 44 5.39 -7.55 19.15
N ASP A 45 5.74 -7.80 17.89
CA ASP A 45 6.81 -8.73 17.55
C ASP A 45 8.18 -8.14 17.91
N PRO A 46 8.92 -8.71 18.88
CA PRO A 46 10.20 -8.16 19.34
C PRO A 46 11.30 -8.22 18.29
N LEU A 47 11.15 -9.06 17.25
CA LEU A 47 12.09 -9.18 16.13
C LEU A 47 11.83 -8.15 15.02
N VAL A 48 10.67 -7.50 15.03
CA VAL A 48 10.33 -6.47 14.03
C VAL A 48 10.77 -5.10 14.54
N SER A 49 11.86 -4.60 13.97
CA SER A 49 12.39 -3.27 14.29
C SER A 49 11.76 -2.21 13.39
N TRP A 50 10.71 -1.55 13.86
CA TRP A 50 10.06 -0.42 13.16
C TRP A 50 10.80 0.92 13.34
N SER A 51 11.67 0.99 14.35
CA SER A 51 12.53 2.12 14.69
C SER A 51 14.01 1.70 14.67
N LYS A 52 14.93 2.68 14.60
CA LYS A 52 16.39 2.43 14.56
C LYS A 52 16.80 1.58 15.76
N ILE A 53 17.71 0.62 15.52
CA ILE A 53 18.29 -0.29 16.52
C ILE A 53 18.91 0.53 17.67
N THR A 54 18.10 0.88 18.64
CA THR A 54 18.57 1.31 19.95
C THR A 54 18.94 0.03 20.68
N LYS A 55 20.23 -0.09 21.04
CA LYS A 55 20.72 -1.19 21.89
C LYS A 55 19.86 -1.20 23.16
N HIS A 56 19.08 -2.25 23.39
CA HIS A 56 18.28 -2.35 24.62
C HIS A 56 18.03 -3.80 25.05
N ASP A 57 18.05 -3.97 26.37
CA ASP A 57 17.82 -5.19 27.14
C ASP A 57 16.43 -5.80 26.89
N GLY A 58 16.40 -7.13 26.80
CA GLY A 58 15.24 -7.94 26.40
C GLY A 58 14.12 -8.07 27.43
N THR A 59 13.77 -7.01 28.17
CA THR A 59 12.84 -7.09 29.32
C THR A 59 11.55 -6.28 29.20
N THR A 60 11.35 -5.48 28.15
CA THR A 60 10.14 -4.66 27.98
C THR A 60 9.37 -5.00 26.70
N GLU A 61 8.06 -5.24 26.82
CA GLU A 61 7.13 -5.33 25.69
C GLU A 61 7.25 -4.07 24.82
N ARG A 62 7.77 -4.23 23.60
CA ARG A 62 7.89 -3.15 22.63
C ARG A 62 6.51 -2.83 22.07
N THR A 63 5.92 -1.70 22.49
CA THR A 63 4.83 -1.07 21.73
C THR A 63 5.42 0.11 20.98
N ASP A 64 5.80 -0.10 19.72
CA ASP A 64 6.29 1.00 18.88
C ASP A 64 5.10 1.87 18.42
N PRO A 65 5.02 3.15 18.82
CA PRO A 65 3.92 4.03 18.40
C PRO A 65 3.86 4.20 16.87
N GLN A 66 4.98 4.07 16.17
CA GLN A 66 5.03 4.11 14.71
C GLN A 66 4.38 2.86 14.11
N ALA A 67 4.60 1.68 14.70
CA ALA A 67 3.96 0.44 14.25
C ALA A 67 2.44 0.51 14.39
N MET A 68 1.93 1.05 15.49
CA MET A 68 0.50 1.26 15.69
C MET A 68 -0.10 2.20 14.64
N ASN A 69 0.60 3.31 14.32
CA ASN A 69 0.18 4.23 13.26
C ASN A 69 0.18 3.57 11.87
N ASN A 70 1.17 2.74 11.56
CA ASN A 70 1.24 2.01 10.31
C ASN A 70 0.07 1.04 10.16
N VAL A 71 -0.27 0.27 11.20
CA VAL A 71 -1.42 -0.64 11.20
C VAL A 71 -2.73 0.13 11.00
N LYS A 72 -2.90 1.28 11.65
CA LYS A 72 -4.05 2.16 11.43
C LYS A 72 -4.12 2.64 9.97
N HIS A 73 -3.00 3.05 9.38
CA HIS A 73 -2.96 3.46 7.98
C HIS A 73 -3.34 2.31 7.04
N ILE A 74 -2.87 1.09 7.30
CA ILE A 74 -3.26 -0.10 6.51
C ILE A 74 -4.77 -0.31 6.57
N GLU A 75 -5.37 -0.21 7.75
CA GLU A 75 -6.82 -0.33 7.94
C GLU A 75 -7.60 0.75 7.16
N GLU A 76 -7.13 2.00 7.18
CA GLU A 76 -7.70 3.10 6.39
C GLU A 76 -7.64 2.79 4.88
N ARG A 77 -6.52 2.26 4.37
CA ARG A 77 -6.37 1.89 2.96
C ARG A 77 -7.28 0.74 2.56
N LEU A 78 -7.50 -0.24 3.44
CA LEU A 78 -8.44 -1.35 3.23
C LEU A 78 -9.89 -0.88 3.25
N LYS A 79 -10.23 0.19 3.97
CA LYS A 79 -11.57 0.79 3.96
C LYS A 79 -11.83 1.72 2.77
N GLY A 80 -10.85 1.91 1.88
CA GLY A 80 -10.98 2.77 0.70
C GLY A 80 -10.65 4.23 0.94
N TYR A 81 -10.01 4.58 2.06
CA TYR A 81 -9.51 5.95 2.27
C TYR A 81 -8.22 6.17 1.49
N VAL A 82 -8.26 7.10 0.55
CA VAL A 82 -7.11 7.46 -0.27
C VAL A 82 -6.52 8.80 0.15
N ARG A 83 -5.18 8.88 0.09
CA ARG A 83 -4.43 10.11 0.35
C ARG A 83 -4.05 10.71 -0.99
N THR A 84 -4.53 11.90 -1.27
CA THR A 84 -4.20 12.64 -2.49
C THR A 84 -3.40 13.86 -2.08
N HIS A 85 -2.17 14.00 -2.57
CA HIS A 85 -1.29 15.14 -2.28
C HIS A 85 -1.11 15.41 -0.76
N GLY A 86 -0.93 14.33 0.02
CA GLY A 86 -0.77 14.43 1.48
C GLY A 86 -2.06 14.71 2.27
N LYS A 87 -3.20 14.94 1.60
CA LYS A 87 -4.49 15.13 2.25
C LYS A 87 -5.32 13.85 2.22
N ILE A 88 -5.93 13.51 3.34
CA ILE A 88 -6.84 12.36 3.45
C ILE A 88 -8.19 12.79 2.85
N CYS A 89 -8.69 12.03 1.89
CA CYS A 89 -10.08 12.17 1.46
C CYS A 89 -10.99 11.60 2.55
N HIS A 90 -11.91 12.41 3.08
CA HIS A 90 -12.79 12.02 4.18
C HIS A 90 -13.90 11.03 3.76
N LEU A 91 -14.07 10.81 2.46
CA LEU A 91 -15.02 9.84 1.92
C LEU A 91 -14.26 8.64 1.33
N PRO A 92 -14.62 7.41 1.68
CA PRO A 92 -14.05 6.23 1.03
C PRO A 92 -14.50 6.20 -0.43
N ILE A 93 -13.57 5.89 -1.33
CA ILE A 93 -13.86 5.75 -2.75
C ILE A 93 -14.21 4.30 -3.08
N SER A 94 -14.87 4.07 -4.23
CA SER A 94 -15.16 2.73 -4.70
C SER A 94 -13.88 1.93 -4.98
N ILE A 95 -14.01 0.61 -5.02
CA ILE A 95 -12.91 -0.31 -5.36
C ILE A 95 -12.32 0.07 -6.73
N GLU A 96 -13.19 0.29 -7.72
CA GLU A 96 -12.83 0.67 -9.07
C GLU A 96 -12.12 2.03 -9.09
N GLY A 97 -12.60 2.98 -8.28
CA GLY A 97 -11.97 4.30 -8.10
C GLY A 97 -10.59 4.21 -7.46
N GLN A 98 -10.43 3.36 -6.43
CA GLN A 98 -9.15 3.13 -5.76
C GLN A 98 -8.13 2.47 -6.69
N VAL A 99 -8.54 1.46 -7.45
CA VAL A 99 -7.69 0.84 -8.48
C VAL A 99 -7.29 1.86 -9.53
N ASN A 100 -8.25 2.66 -10.04
CA ASN A 100 -7.96 3.69 -11.03
C ASN A 100 -6.96 4.74 -10.52
N HIS A 101 -7.16 5.20 -9.28
CA HIS A 101 -6.25 6.16 -8.65
C HIS A 101 -4.83 5.62 -8.56
N LEU A 102 -4.67 4.37 -8.09
CA LEU A 102 -3.36 3.73 -7.96
C LEU A 102 -2.66 3.50 -9.31
N ILE A 103 -3.41 3.09 -10.34
CA ILE A 103 -2.86 2.92 -11.69
C ILE A 103 -2.38 4.27 -12.24
N SER A 104 -3.18 5.33 -12.06
CA SER A 104 -2.82 6.69 -12.48
C SER A 104 -1.56 7.18 -11.74
N GLU A 105 -1.49 6.97 -10.42
CA GLU A 105 -0.34 7.35 -9.61
C GLU A 105 0.94 6.62 -10.03
N ALA A 106 0.85 5.32 -10.32
CA ALA A 106 1.98 4.48 -10.75
C ALA A 106 2.44 4.74 -12.20
N THR A 107 1.60 5.34 -13.04
CA THR A 107 1.92 5.68 -14.44
C THR A 107 2.24 7.16 -14.64
N ASN A 108 2.09 8.00 -13.61
CA ASN A 108 2.41 9.41 -13.67
C ASN A 108 3.92 9.62 -13.89
N LYS A 109 4.27 10.33 -14.97
CA LYS A 109 5.66 10.62 -15.35
C LYS A 109 6.39 11.47 -14.32
N ASP A 110 5.70 12.40 -13.65
CA ASP A 110 6.31 13.25 -12.62
C ASP A 110 6.72 12.42 -11.40
N ASN A 111 5.85 11.50 -10.98
CA ASN A 111 6.15 10.55 -9.90
C ASN A 111 7.31 9.62 -10.28
N LEU A 112 7.29 9.08 -11.50
CA LEU A 112 8.34 8.20 -12.00
C LEU A 112 9.70 8.93 -12.09
N ALA A 113 9.72 10.21 -12.46
CA ALA A 113 10.93 11.02 -12.52
C ALA A 113 11.52 11.33 -11.13
N GLN A 114 10.70 11.30 -10.08
CA GLN A 114 11.14 11.49 -8.69
C GLN A 114 11.64 10.19 -8.03
N MET A 115 11.46 9.03 -8.67
CA MET A 115 11.93 7.77 -8.11
C MET A 115 13.46 7.72 -8.04
N PHE A 116 13.99 7.11 -6.98
CA PHE A 116 15.43 6.87 -6.86
C PHE A 116 15.94 6.04 -8.06
N ILE A 117 17.06 6.46 -8.65
CA ILE A 117 17.58 5.92 -9.92
C ILE A 117 17.80 4.40 -9.92
N GLY A 118 18.13 3.81 -8.76
CA GLY A 118 18.33 2.37 -8.61
C GLY A 118 17.06 1.53 -8.81
N TRP A 119 15.87 2.14 -8.79
CA TRP A 119 14.61 1.50 -9.14
C TRP A 119 14.33 1.47 -10.65
N THR A 120 15.21 2.08 -11.45
CA THR A 120 15.17 2.03 -12.92
C THR A 120 13.80 2.36 -13.51
N ALA A 121 13.17 3.45 -13.04
CA ALA A 121 11.81 3.83 -13.44
C ALA A 121 11.66 4.15 -14.95
N TYR A 122 12.78 4.49 -15.60
CA TYR A 122 12.88 4.73 -17.04
C TYR A 122 12.86 3.46 -17.89
N MET A 123 12.98 2.28 -17.28
CA MET A 123 12.85 0.98 -17.94
C MET A 123 11.40 0.51 -17.94
#